data_AF-E2BRJ8-F1
#
_entry.id   AF-E2BRJ8-F1
#
_cell.length_a   1.000
_cell.length_b   1.000
_cell.length_c   1.000
_cell.angle_alpha   90.00
_cell.angle_beta   90.00
_cell.angle_gamma   90.00
#
_symmetry.space_group_name_H-M   'P 1'
#
loop_
_entity.id
_entity.type
_entity.pdbx_description
1 polymer ?
#
loop_
_entity_poly.entity_id
_entity_poly.type
_entity_poly.pdbx_seq_one_letter_code
_entity_poly.pdbx_strand_id
1 'polypeptide(L)'
;MDTRNAEICGFLYVKLVGQRYIARKVRKKVLVSSKVWKRLWCCIKKLGSGIQIQFDKINRNSNALKQKVKDNSVTIGPSAIIYRIHSKTKQFAFGILQGKDRKLLLSLSTDSETETQRWMKNIRYLLNPKKDCIKKSYNVSIVDNAHSKAAGLIGLYGNLTATETGIFIQSPHIDKIIKSFKWKEFGQFHLMTAGRPEDVKRICVIHTTKEFCCGTGELYLFCLDADKLLQDLVTQGRGPKYRQKSLNFNKIYEVSKQHNELVGSFSQGSNSWSILDIKTDWYVYCCILHM
;
A
#
# COMPACT_ATOMS: atom_id res chain seq x y z
N MET A 1 11.12 8.61 -27.17
CA MET A 1 10.33 9.35 -26.16
C MET A 1 11.05 9.25 -24.83
N ASP A 2 11.35 10.40 -24.24
CA ASP A 2 12.35 10.62 -23.20
C ASP A 2 12.14 9.76 -21.94
N THR A 3 13.04 8.81 -21.71
CA THR A 3 13.23 8.11 -20.44
C THR A 3 13.82 9.09 -19.42
N ARG A 4 13.03 10.07 -18.98
CA ARG A 4 13.43 10.89 -17.83
C ARG A 4 13.58 9.97 -16.63
N ASN A 5 14.83 9.83 -16.20
CA ASN A 5 15.30 9.15 -15.01
C ASN A 5 14.26 9.20 -13.90
N ALA A 6 13.47 8.13 -13.74
CA ALA A 6 12.55 7.98 -12.63
C ALA A 6 13.37 7.53 -11.41
N GLU A 7 14.21 8.45 -10.96
CA GLU A 7 15.01 8.31 -9.74
C GLU A 7 14.44 9.27 -8.71
N ILE A 8 14.27 8.76 -7.49
CA ILE A 8 13.94 9.59 -6.32
C ILE A 8 15.09 9.48 -5.33
N CYS A 9 15.63 10.62 -4.92
CA CYS A 9 16.71 10.69 -3.95
C CYS A 9 16.34 11.59 -2.78
N GLY A 10 16.91 11.28 -1.61
CA GLY A 10 16.77 12.13 -0.43
C GLY A 10 17.22 11.44 0.85
N PHE A 11 17.19 12.19 1.95
CA PHE A 11 17.57 11.65 3.25
C PHE A 11 16.45 10.82 3.86
N LEU A 12 16.78 9.60 4.26
CA LEU A 12 15.90 8.73 5.04
C LEU A 12 16.66 8.15 6.23
N TYR A 13 15.93 7.84 7.30
CA TYR A 13 16.42 6.94 8.32
C TYR A 13 16.25 5.51 7.83
N VAL A 14 17.34 4.77 7.76
CA VAL A 14 17.39 3.42 7.21
C VAL A 14 17.72 2.44 8.33
N LYS A 15 16.97 1.34 8.39
CA LYS A 15 17.27 0.18 9.22
C LYS A 15 17.21 -1.06 8.34
N LEU A 16 18.39 -1.65 8.11
CA LEU A 16 18.55 -2.86 7.32
C LEU A 16 18.21 -4.08 8.17
N VAL A 17 17.21 -4.85 7.73
CA VAL A 17 16.85 -6.12 8.37
C VAL A 17 17.74 -7.19 7.76
N GLY A 18 18.87 -7.46 8.40
CA GLY A 18 19.79 -8.50 7.90
C GLY A 18 19.14 -9.87 8.00
N GLN A 19 19.24 -10.64 6.91
CA GLN A 19 18.84 -12.04 6.96
C GLN A 19 19.82 -12.83 7.81
N ARG A 20 19.28 -13.50 8.83
CA ARG A 20 19.79 -14.81 9.22
C ARG A 20 19.61 -15.75 8.02
N TYR A 21 20.74 -16.15 7.44
CA TYR A 21 21.00 -17.32 6.59
C TYR A 21 20.04 -17.65 5.42
N ILE A 22 20.52 -17.55 4.18
CA ILE A 22 20.11 -18.44 3.08
C ILE A 22 21.32 -19.31 2.73
N ALA A 23 21.27 -20.60 3.00
CA ALA A 23 22.29 -21.55 2.57
C ALA A 23 22.18 -21.79 1.06
N ARG A 24 23.10 -21.22 0.28
CA ARG A 24 23.50 -21.78 -1.00
C ARG A 24 25.02 -21.56 -1.12
N LYS A 25 25.73 -22.65 -1.41
CA LYS A 25 27.19 -22.69 -1.56
C LYS A 25 27.63 -21.63 -2.60
N VAL A 26 28.84 -21.09 -2.38
CA VAL A 26 29.56 -20.06 -3.17
C VAL A 26 29.43 -18.61 -2.62
N ARG A 27 30.44 -18.26 -1.79
CA ARG A 27 30.90 -16.93 -1.31
C ARG A 27 29.82 -15.91 -0.91
N LYS A 28 29.38 -15.99 0.35
CA LYS A 28 28.53 -14.98 1.01
C LYS A 28 29.34 -13.79 1.52
N LYS A 29 28.98 -12.58 1.13
CA LYS A 29 29.30 -11.35 1.89
C LYS A 29 28.09 -11.00 2.76
N VAL A 30 28.36 -10.76 4.04
CA VAL A 30 27.36 -10.50 5.07
C VAL A 30 26.97 -9.02 4.99
N LEU A 31 25.72 -8.73 4.62
CA LEU A 31 25.15 -7.41 4.88
C LEU A 31 25.08 -7.27 6.42
N VAL A 32 25.98 -6.46 7.01
CA VAL A 32 25.97 -6.24 8.46
C VAL A 32 24.63 -5.60 8.81
N SER A 33 23.76 -6.39 9.45
CA SER A 33 22.46 -5.94 9.93
C SER A 33 22.68 -4.76 10.87
N SER A 34 22.32 -3.55 10.47
CA SER A 34 22.32 -2.45 11.43
C SER A 34 21.01 -2.54 12.20
N LYS A 35 21.10 -3.00 13.47
CA LYS A 35 19.96 -2.97 14.40
C LYS A 35 19.51 -1.53 14.75
N VAL A 36 20.31 -0.54 14.34
CA VAL A 36 20.17 0.88 14.66
C VAL A 36 19.75 1.66 13.40
N TRP A 37 18.89 2.66 13.57
CA TRP A 37 18.52 3.59 12.51
C TRP A 37 19.69 4.49 12.14
N LYS A 38 20.01 4.59 10.85
CA LYS A 38 21.04 5.50 10.33
C LYS A 38 20.44 6.47 9.34
N ARG A 39 20.74 7.76 9.46
CA ARG A 39 20.34 8.76 8.46
C ARG A 39 21.29 8.66 7.27
N LEU A 40 20.78 8.27 6.11
CA LEU A 40 21.58 8.04 4.90
C LEU A 40 20.92 8.76 3.71
N TRP A 41 21.73 9.17 2.75
CA TRP A 41 21.23 9.58 1.44
C TRP A 41 20.81 8.32 0.68
N CYS A 42 19.54 8.26 0.29
CA CYS A 42 18.95 7.12 -0.41
C CYS A 42 18.59 7.55 -1.81
N CYS A 43 18.98 6.77 -2.82
CA CYS A 43 18.56 6.94 -4.20
C CYS A 43 17.85 5.67 -4.68
N ILE A 44 16.63 5.83 -5.18
CA ILE A 44 15.78 4.73 -5.62
C ILE A 44 15.54 4.87 -7.11
N LYS A 45 15.96 3.86 -7.87
CA LYS A 45 15.85 3.83 -9.33
C LYS A 45 15.14 2.58 -9.80
N LYS A 46 14.47 2.67 -10.95
CA LYS A 46 13.89 1.51 -11.63
C LYS A 46 15.01 0.53 -12.03
N LEU A 47 14.79 -0.76 -11.78
CA LEU A 47 15.70 -1.83 -12.21
C LEU A 47 14.89 -3.00 -12.78
N GLY A 48 14.79 -3.10 -14.11
CA GLY A 48 13.95 -4.09 -14.77
C GLY A 48 12.49 -3.96 -14.33
N SER A 49 11.87 -5.05 -13.89
CA SER A 49 10.51 -5.04 -13.31
C SER A 49 10.47 -4.53 -11.85
N GLY A 50 11.60 -4.49 -11.17
CA GLY A 50 11.74 -4.06 -9.78
C GLY A 50 12.32 -2.66 -9.64
N ILE A 51 12.90 -2.39 -8.46
CA ILE A 51 13.65 -1.18 -8.14
C ILE A 51 14.94 -1.54 -7.39
N GLN A 52 15.93 -0.66 -7.46
CA GLN A 52 17.13 -0.72 -6.65
C GLN A 52 17.19 0.52 -5.76
N ILE A 53 17.38 0.30 -4.46
CA ILE A 53 17.64 1.36 -3.48
C ILE A 53 19.14 1.35 -3.19
N GLN A 54 19.83 2.43 -3.50
CA GLN A 54 21.23 2.67 -3.17
C GLN A 54 21.34 3.60 -1.97
N PHE A 55 22.27 3.29 -1.06
CA PHE A 55 22.57 4.07 0.13
C PHE A 55 23.98 4.64 0.03
N ASP A 56 24.09 5.95 -0.04
CA ASP A 56 25.39 6.60 0.03
C ASP A 56 25.70 6.91 1.50
N LYS A 57 26.80 6.35 1.98
CA LYS A 57 27.40 6.80 3.24
C LYS A 57 27.94 8.19 2.95
N ILE A 58 27.42 9.21 3.63
CA ILE A 58 28.07 10.52 3.66
C ILE A 58 29.39 10.33 4.42
N ASN A 59 30.43 9.87 3.74
CA ASN A 59 31.76 9.80 4.32
C ASN A 59 32.35 11.20 4.18
N ARG A 60 32.21 12.01 5.23
CA ARG A 60 32.99 13.24 5.36
C ARG A 60 34.46 12.83 5.56
N ASN A 61 35.26 13.10 4.54
CA ASN A 61 36.71 13.07 4.44
C ASN A 61 37.49 11.76 4.66
N SER A 62 38.32 11.49 3.64
CA SER A 62 39.73 11.05 3.66
C SER A 62 39.99 9.79 2.85
N ASN A 63 40.79 9.97 1.79
CA ASN A 63 41.72 9.07 1.10
C ASN A 63 41.77 7.58 1.46
N ALA A 64 40.65 6.88 1.54
CA ALA A 64 40.62 5.43 1.66
C ALA A 64 40.21 4.79 0.33
N LEU A 65 41.23 4.58 -0.49
CA LEU A 65 41.45 3.41 -1.33
C LEU A 65 40.20 2.59 -1.68
N LYS A 66 39.77 2.71 -2.95
CA LYS A 66 39.04 1.73 -3.77
C LYS A 66 38.72 0.39 -3.06
N GLN A 67 37.73 0.39 -2.16
CA GLN A 67 37.11 -0.84 -1.69
C GLN A 67 35.76 -0.95 -2.39
N LYS A 68 35.70 -1.79 -3.44
CA LYS A 68 34.47 -2.22 -4.12
C LYS A 68 33.54 -2.89 -3.09
N VAL A 69 32.76 -2.10 -2.37
CA VAL A 69 31.71 -2.58 -1.47
C VAL A 69 30.41 -2.59 -2.27
N LYS A 70 30.14 -3.73 -2.91
CA LYS A 70 28.86 -4.07 -3.56
C LYS A 70 27.80 -4.43 -2.51
N ASP A 71 27.75 -3.68 -1.39
CA ASP A 71 26.90 -3.97 -0.21
C ASP A 71 26.01 -2.77 0.21
N ASN A 72 26.01 -1.68 -0.55
CA ASN A 72 25.24 -0.46 -0.25
C ASN A 72 23.91 -0.37 -1.02
N SER A 73 23.41 -1.47 -1.59
CA SER A 73 22.14 -1.43 -2.32
C SER A 73 21.24 -2.62 -2.02
N VAL A 74 19.94 -2.39 -2.02
CA VAL A 74 18.90 -3.42 -1.89
C VAL A 74 18.04 -3.43 -3.14
N THR A 75 17.88 -4.60 -3.74
CA THR A 75 16.97 -4.79 -4.87
C THR A 75 15.63 -5.29 -4.37
N ILE A 76 14.55 -4.69 -4.88
CA ILE A 76 13.17 -4.99 -4.53
C ILE A 76 12.45 -5.42 -5.80
N GLY A 77 11.79 -6.58 -5.76
CA GLY A 77 11.03 -7.12 -6.89
C GLY A 77 9.62 -6.50 -7.02
N PRO A 78 8.92 -6.75 -8.14
CA PRO A 78 7.63 -6.13 -8.45
C PRO A 78 6.49 -6.50 -7.48
N SER A 79 6.59 -7.63 -6.78
CA SER A 79 5.59 -8.12 -5.82
C SER A 79 5.77 -7.56 -4.40
N ALA A 80 6.52 -6.48 -4.24
CA ALA A 80 6.79 -5.91 -2.94
C ALA A 80 5.58 -5.17 -2.36
N ILE A 81 5.38 -5.34 -1.05
CA ILE A 81 4.34 -4.65 -0.30
C ILE A 81 5.00 -3.57 0.55
N ILE A 82 4.52 -2.34 0.40
CA ILE A 82 5.01 -1.18 1.13
C ILE A 82 3.90 -0.74 2.09
N TYR A 83 4.23 -0.65 3.37
CA TYR A 83 3.24 -0.48 4.44
C TYR A 83 3.86 0.23 5.64
N ARG A 84 3.04 0.89 6.47
CA ARG A 84 3.50 1.51 7.71
C ARG A 84 3.86 0.42 8.72
N ILE A 85 4.93 0.65 9.48
CA ILE A 85 5.35 -0.23 10.57
C ILE A 85 5.35 0.54 11.88
N HIS A 86 5.04 -0.15 12.97
CA HIS A 86 5.21 0.39 14.30
C HIS A 86 6.69 0.31 14.70
N SER A 87 7.28 1.44 15.08
CA SER A 87 8.63 1.50 15.62
C SER A 87 8.66 2.40 16.85
N LYS A 88 9.16 1.86 17.97
CA LYS A 88 9.27 2.57 19.25
C LYS A 88 10.12 3.84 19.18
N THR A 89 11.03 3.93 18.22
CA THR A 89 12.01 5.03 18.10
C THR A 89 11.80 5.90 16.86
N LYS A 90 10.91 5.49 15.95
CA LYS A 90 10.66 6.18 14.68
C LYS A 90 9.18 6.09 14.33
N GLN A 91 8.40 7.09 14.73
CA GLN A 91 6.95 7.12 14.55
C GLN A 91 6.54 6.95 13.07
N PHE A 92 7.24 7.63 12.15
CA PHE A 92 6.95 7.61 10.72
C PHE A 92 7.79 6.57 9.98
N ALA A 93 7.89 5.35 10.53
CA ALA A 93 8.63 4.24 9.92
C ALA A 93 7.77 3.36 9.01
N PHE A 94 8.16 3.13 7.77
CA PHE A 94 7.51 2.20 6.85
C PHE A 94 8.45 1.06 6.45
N GLY A 95 7.87 -0.08 6.07
CA GLY A 95 8.58 -1.29 5.71
C GLY A 95 8.32 -1.69 4.25
N ILE A 96 9.27 -2.44 3.69
CA ILE A 96 9.14 -3.07 2.38
C ILE A 96 9.26 -4.59 2.56
N LEU A 97 8.16 -5.30 2.31
CA LEU A 97 8.12 -6.77 2.28
C LEU A 97 8.34 -7.26 0.87
N GLN A 98 9.05 -8.38 0.72
CA GLN A 98 9.24 -9.05 -0.56
C GLN A 98 8.45 -10.34 -0.65
N GLY A 99 7.75 -10.51 -1.78
CA GLY A 99 7.19 -11.78 -2.22
C GLY A 99 6.08 -12.34 -1.32
N LYS A 100 5.72 -13.60 -1.59
CA LYS A 100 4.68 -14.33 -0.84
C LYS A 100 5.09 -14.60 0.60
N ASP A 101 6.39 -14.76 0.85
CA ASP A 101 6.95 -15.05 2.17
C ASP A 101 6.92 -13.84 3.13
N ARG A 102 6.42 -12.67 2.67
CA ARG A 102 6.25 -11.44 3.46
C ARG A 102 7.50 -11.07 4.26
N LYS A 103 8.66 -11.33 3.67
CA LYS A 103 9.95 -11.13 4.33
C LYS A 103 10.30 -9.65 4.29
N LEU A 104 10.45 -9.04 5.47
CA LEU A 104 10.84 -7.64 5.60
C LEU A 104 12.29 -7.46 5.14
N LEU A 105 12.48 -6.73 4.04
CA LEU A 105 13.80 -6.44 3.48
C LEU A 105 14.42 -5.18 4.11
N LEU A 106 13.60 -4.16 4.24
CA LEU A 106 14.06 -2.81 4.56
C LEU A 106 13.02 -2.09 5.40
N SER A 107 13.50 -1.36 6.40
CA SER A 107 12.70 -0.38 7.12
C SER A 107 13.28 1.00 6.87
N LEU A 108 12.41 1.93 6.51
CA LEU A 108 12.70 3.33 6.21
C LEU A 108 11.88 4.21 7.13
N SER A 109 12.32 5.42 7.40
CA SER A 109 11.55 6.40 8.16
C SER A 109 11.88 7.82 7.72
N THR A 110 10.84 8.64 7.69
CA THR A 110 10.91 10.09 7.46
C THR A 110 10.59 10.85 8.74
N ASP A 111 10.48 12.17 8.63
CA ASP A 111 10.16 13.03 9.75
C ASP A 111 8.65 13.27 9.93
N SER A 112 7.81 13.07 8.91
CA SER A 112 6.33 13.21 9.02
C SER A 112 5.57 12.14 8.25
N GLU A 113 4.26 12.02 8.49
CA GLU A 113 3.40 11.08 7.77
C GLU A 113 3.27 11.47 6.29
N THR A 114 3.15 12.76 6.00
CA THR A 114 3.10 13.30 4.64
C THR A 114 4.34 12.95 3.84
N GLU A 115 5.53 13.10 4.43
CA GLU A 115 6.78 12.67 3.79
C GLU A 115 6.81 11.14 3.59
N THR A 116 6.41 10.37 4.61
CA THR A 116 6.36 8.90 4.52
C THR A 116 5.47 8.47 3.36
N GLN A 117 4.26 9.02 3.26
CA GLN A 117 3.28 8.66 2.24
C GLN A 117 3.72 9.11 0.85
N ARG A 118 4.43 10.26 0.74
CA ARG A 118 5.07 10.68 -0.52
C ARG A 118 6.12 9.67 -0.97
N TRP A 119 7.02 9.26 -0.08
CA TRP A 119 8.02 8.23 -0.38
C TRP A 119 7.36 6.91 -0.77
N MET A 120 6.39 6.42 0.01
CA MET A 120 5.66 5.19 -0.29
C MET A 120 4.97 5.26 -1.66
N LYS A 121 4.28 6.36 -1.98
CA LYS A 121 3.64 6.59 -3.27
C LYS A 121 4.65 6.57 -4.42
N ASN A 122 5.78 7.25 -4.28
CA ASN A 122 6.80 7.29 -5.33
C ASN A 122 7.45 5.93 -5.55
N ILE A 123 7.76 5.19 -4.47
CA ILE A 123 8.30 3.82 -4.57
C ILE A 123 7.29 2.90 -5.25
N ARG A 124 6.00 2.97 -4.89
CA ARG A 124 4.92 2.21 -5.54
C ARG A 124 4.80 2.54 -7.03
N TYR A 125 4.89 3.82 -7.39
CA TYR A 125 4.87 4.27 -8.79
C TYR A 125 6.09 3.75 -9.58
N LEU A 126 7.28 3.75 -8.96
CA LEU A 126 8.46 3.16 -9.59
C LEU A 126 8.30 1.64 -9.77
N LEU A 127 7.70 0.93 -8.82
CA LEU A 127 7.44 -0.51 -8.96
C LEU A 127 6.45 -0.76 -10.10
N ASN A 128 5.33 -0.03 -10.12
CA ASN A 128 4.24 -0.21 -11.07
C ASN A 128 3.83 1.14 -11.68
N PRO A 129 4.46 1.56 -12.79
CA PRO A 129 4.12 2.82 -13.43
C PRO A 129 2.80 2.64 -14.22
N LYS A 130 1.73 3.27 -13.77
CA LYS A 130 0.54 3.53 -14.59
C LYS A 130 -0.09 4.84 -14.10
N LYS A 131 -0.53 5.66 -15.05
CA LYS A 131 -1.11 6.97 -14.77
C LYS A 131 -2.62 7.00 -14.99
N ASP A 132 -3.20 7.79 -14.09
CA ASP A 132 -4.44 8.56 -14.13
C ASP A 132 -5.74 7.80 -14.43
N CYS A 133 -6.50 7.57 -13.35
CA CYS A 133 -7.94 7.37 -13.42
C CYS A 133 -8.59 8.75 -13.52
N ILE A 134 -9.34 9.00 -14.58
CA ILE A 134 -10.02 10.29 -14.87
C ILE A 134 -11.29 10.46 -14.00
N LYS A 135 -11.71 9.44 -13.24
CA LYS A 135 -12.92 9.50 -12.42
C LYS A 135 -12.69 10.28 -11.12
N LYS A 136 -13.73 10.98 -10.64
CA LYS A 136 -13.81 11.63 -9.33
C LYS A 136 -13.46 10.60 -8.24
N SER A 137 -12.19 10.58 -7.83
CA SER A 137 -11.63 9.60 -6.91
C SER A 137 -10.48 10.23 -6.13
N TYR A 138 -10.27 9.71 -4.92
CA TYR A 138 -9.27 10.23 -3.99
C TYR A 138 -8.09 9.28 -3.92
N ASN A 139 -6.88 9.76 -4.14
CA ASN A 139 -5.69 8.95 -3.92
C ASN A 139 -5.50 8.76 -2.42
N VAL A 140 -5.70 7.53 -1.94
CA VAL A 140 -5.60 7.19 -0.53
C VAL A 140 -4.54 6.12 -0.29
N SER A 141 -3.97 6.14 0.90
CA SER A 141 -3.15 5.06 1.43
C SER A 141 -3.49 4.86 2.89
N ILE A 142 -3.58 3.61 3.33
CA ILE A 142 -3.81 3.31 4.73
C ILE A 142 -2.57 3.68 5.55
N VAL A 143 -2.81 4.21 6.74
CA VAL A 143 -1.80 4.35 7.79
C VAL A 143 -1.96 3.13 8.69
N ASP A 144 -1.13 2.12 8.46
CA ASP A 144 -1.32 0.81 9.09
C ASP A 144 -1.25 0.87 10.63
N ASN A 145 -2.26 0.30 11.27
CA ASN A 145 -2.34 0.11 12.71
C ASN A 145 -2.72 -1.35 13.04
N ALA A 146 -2.98 -1.66 14.31
CA ALA A 146 -3.39 -3.00 14.71
C ALA A 146 -4.71 -3.44 14.06
N HIS A 147 -5.67 -2.50 13.94
CA HIS A 147 -7.00 -2.77 13.40
C HIS A 147 -6.98 -3.05 11.89
N SER A 148 -6.29 -2.21 11.11
CA SER A 148 -6.11 -2.43 9.67
C SER A 148 -5.35 -3.72 9.37
N LYS A 149 -4.38 -4.06 10.24
CA LYS A 149 -3.64 -5.32 10.14
C LYS A 149 -4.54 -6.53 10.38
N ALA A 150 -5.38 -6.49 11.42
CA ALA A 150 -6.35 -7.55 11.69
C ALA A 150 -7.39 -7.69 10.56
N ALA A 151 -7.79 -6.58 9.95
CA ALA A 151 -8.70 -6.55 8.80
C ALA A 151 -8.07 -7.00 7.46
N GLY A 152 -6.78 -7.35 7.45
CA GLY A 152 -6.06 -7.74 6.24
C GLY A 152 -5.85 -6.59 5.24
N LEU A 153 -5.87 -5.33 5.71
CA LEU A 153 -5.73 -4.13 4.88
C LEU A 153 -4.29 -3.61 4.80
N ILE A 154 -3.30 -4.44 5.18
CA ILE A 154 -1.91 -4.01 5.29
C ILE A 154 -1.39 -3.40 3.99
N GLY A 155 -0.90 -2.17 4.06
CA GLY A 155 -0.31 -1.48 2.92
C GLY A 155 -1.30 -1.17 1.79
N LEU A 156 -2.61 -1.25 2.05
CA LEU A 156 -3.65 -0.93 1.09
C LEU A 156 -3.53 0.53 0.61
N TYR A 157 -3.53 0.72 -0.69
CA TYR A 157 -3.52 2.03 -1.33
C TYR A 157 -4.28 1.97 -2.64
N GLY A 158 -4.86 3.09 -3.05
CA GLY A 158 -5.63 3.14 -4.27
C GLY A 158 -6.35 4.44 -4.51
N ASN A 159 -7.20 4.42 -5.52
CA ASN A 159 -8.16 5.48 -5.77
C ASN A 159 -9.46 5.09 -5.07
N LEU A 160 -9.88 5.89 -4.10
CA LEU A 160 -11.10 5.68 -3.33
C LEU A 160 -12.25 6.46 -3.97
N THR A 161 -13.38 5.78 -4.15
CA THR A 161 -14.65 6.39 -4.55
C THR A 161 -15.72 5.98 -3.54
N ALA A 162 -16.43 6.99 -3.04
CA ALA A 162 -17.64 6.81 -2.24
C ALA A 162 -18.86 6.89 -3.15
N THR A 163 -19.78 5.95 -3.03
CA THR A 163 -21.04 5.92 -3.77
C THR A 163 -22.20 5.61 -2.82
N GLU A 164 -23.43 5.65 -3.31
CA GLU A 164 -24.61 5.32 -2.52
C GLU A 164 -24.57 3.90 -1.92
N THR A 165 -23.84 2.96 -2.53
CA THR A 165 -23.79 1.56 -2.07
C THR A 165 -22.64 1.27 -1.12
N GLY A 166 -21.60 2.11 -1.09
CA GLY A 166 -20.47 1.92 -0.19
C GLY A 166 -19.20 2.66 -0.60
N ILE A 167 -18.08 2.18 -0.06
CA ILE A 167 -16.73 2.69 -0.35
C ILE A 167 -15.98 1.65 -1.18
N PHE A 168 -15.38 2.10 -2.28
CA PHE A 168 -14.60 1.25 -3.18
C PHE A 168 -13.19 1.80 -3.30
N ILE A 169 -12.20 0.92 -3.21
CA ILE A 169 -10.79 1.24 -3.46
C ILE A 169 -10.35 0.47 -4.70
N GLN A 170 -9.92 1.20 -5.71
CA GLN A 170 -9.42 0.67 -6.96
C GLN A 170 -7.90 0.71 -7.01
N SER A 171 -7.30 -0.35 -7.55
CA SER A 171 -5.86 -0.38 -7.82
C SER A 171 -5.47 0.74 -8.78
N PRO A 172 -4.45 1.57 -8.47
CA PRO A 172 -3.95 2.58 -9.41
C PRO A 172 -3.33 2.00 -10.67
N HIS A 173 -3.06 0.69 -10.70
CA HIS A 173 -2.26 0.04 -11.75
C HIS A 173 -3.08 -0.92 -12.61
N ILE A 174 -4.09 -1.60 -12.05
CA ILE A 174 -4.79 -2.70 -12.73
C ILE A 174 -6.24 -2.31 -13.06
N ASP A 175 -6.69 -1.09 -12.70
CA ASP A 175 -8.08 -0.62 -12.89
C ASP A 175 -9.13 -1.58 -12.32
N LYS A 176 -8.75 -2.40 -11.32
CA LYS A 176 -9.63 -3.35 -10.63
C LYS A 176 -9.93 -2.86 -9.23
N ILE A 177 -11.16 -3.07 -8.78
CA ILE A 177 -11.54 -2.88 -7.37
C ILE A 177 -10.75 -3.90 -6.55
N ILE A 178 -9.91 -3.41 -5.64
CA ILE A 178 -9.10 -4.23 -4.73
C ILE A 178 -9.77 -4.38 -3.36
N LYS A 179 -10.67 -3.46 -3.01
CA LYS A 179 -11.45 -3.55 -1.78
C LYS A 179 -12.79 -2.83 -1.94
N SER A 180 -13.83 -3.42 -1.39
CA SER A 180 -15.16 -2.83 -1.25
C SER A 180 -15.61 -2.93 0.19
N PHE A 181 -16.37 -1.94 0.64
CA PHE A 181 -16.94 -1.87 1.98
C PHE A 181 -18.38 -1.35 1.89
N LYS A 182 -19.26 -1.90 2.71
CA LYS A 182 -20.65 -1.44 2.83
C LYS A 182 -20.76 -0.34 3.88
N TRP A 183 -21.69 0.59 3.70
CA TRP A 183 -21.87 1.70 4.65
C TRP A 183 -22.14 1.26 6.09
N LYS A 184 -22.87 0.16 6.29
CA LYS A 184 -23.17 -0.43 7.59
C LYS A 184 -21.93 -0.86 8.40
N GLU A 185 -20.79 -1.04 7.74
CA GLU A 185 -19.50 -1.34 8.37
C GLU A 185 -18.86 -0.11 9.02
N PHE A 186 -19.37 1.10 8.78
CA PHE A 186 -18.82 2.37 9.25
C PHE A 186 -19.82 3.18 10.05
N GLY A 187 -19.35 3.82 11.12
CA GLY A 187 -20.18 4.63 12.03
C GLY A 187 -19.97 6.13 11.86
N GLN A 188 -18.71 6.58 11.93
CA GLN A 188 -18.35 7.99 11.94
C GLN A 188 -17.07 8.24 11.13
N PHE A 189 -16.99 9.43 10.53
CA PHE A 189 -15.83 9.91 9.80
C PHE A 189 -15.41 11.27 10.36
N HIS A 190 -14.10 11.49 10.51
CA HIS A 190 -13.57 12.81 10.88
C HIS A 190 -12.13 12.99 10.38
N LEU A 191 -11.63 14.23 10.39
CA LEU A 191 -10.23 14.52 10.08
C LEU A 191 -9.40 14.50 11.36
N MET A 192 -8.21 13.90 11.28
CA MET A 192 -7.21 14.03 12.33
C MET A 192 -6.66 15.46 12.34
N THR A 193 -6.74 16.10 13.50
CA THR A 193 -6.28 17.49 13.72
C THR A 193 -4.97 17.56 14.51
N ALA A 194 -4.57 16.47 15.15
CA ALA A 194 -3.30 16.36 15.86
C ALA A 194 -2.17 15.90 14.93
N GLY A 195 -0.93 16.26 15.24
CA GLY A 195 0.27 15.83 14.52
C GLY A 195 1.16 17.00 14.11
N ARG A 196 2.06 16.74 13.16
CA ARG A 196 2.90 17.80 12.58
C ARG A 196 2.06 18.71 11.69
N PRO A 197 2.41 20.00 11.54
CA PRO A 197 1.65 20.96 10.75
C PRO A 197 1.32 20.47 9.33
N GLU A 198 2.25 19.79 8.67
CA GLU A 198 2.07 19.23 7.33
C GLU A 198 1.07 18.06 7.27
N ASP A 199 0.84 17.36 8.38
CA ASP A 199 -0.03 16.19 8.50
C ASP A 199 -1.45 16.54 8.94
N VAL A 200 -1.65 17.73 9.51
CA VAL A 200 -2.95 18.20 10.00
C VAL A 200 -3.97 18.16 8.86
N LYS A 201 -5.13 17.54 9.12
CA LYS A 201 -6.22 17.37 8.14
C LYS A 201 -5.81 16.62 6.87
N ARG A 202 -4.73 15.81 6.90
CA ARG A 202 -4.35 14.90 5.81
C ARG A 202 -4.77 13.45 6.05
N ILE A 203 -5.29 13.14 7.24
CA ILE A 203 -5.73 11.80 7.59
C ILE A 203 -7.22 11.83 7.91
N CYS A 204 -7.99 11.08 7.14
CA CYS A 204 -9.39 10.78 7.44
C CYS A 204 -9.44 9.54 8.32
N VAL A 205 -10.03 9.67 9.51
CA VAL A 205 -10.28 8.57 10.44
C VAL A 205 -11.68 8.03 10.19
N ILE A 206 -11.75 6.72 10.00
CA ILE A 206 -13.00 5.98 9.78
C ILE A 206 -13.23 5.06 10.97
N HIS A 207 -14.33 5.29 11.68
CA HIS A 207 -14.78 4.43 12.77
C HIS A 207 -15.55 3.24 12.20
N THR A 208 -15.11 2.02 12.52
CA THR A 208 -15.78 0.79 12.09
C THR A 208 -16.83 0.35 13.11
N THR A 209 -17.86 -0.36 12.64
CA THR A 209 -18.93 -0.92 13.49
C THR A 209 -18.66 -2.40 13.79
N LYS A 210 -19.56 -3.02 14.55
CA LYS A 210 -19.55 -4.48 14.78
C LYS A 210 -19.71 -5.31 13.50
N GLU A 211 -20.20 -4.71 12.42
CA GLU A 211 -20.41 -5.39 11.13
C GLU A 211 -19.14 -5.44 10.27
N PHE A 212 -18.13 -4.65 10.63
CA PHE A 212 -16.83 -4.73 10.00
C PHE A 212 -16.14 -6.05 10.36
N CYS A 213 -15.30 -6.58 9.47
CA CYS A 213 -14.78 -7.96 9.58
C CYS A 213 -14.02 -8.25 10.88
N CYS A 214 -13.41 -7.25 11.52
CA CYS A 214 -12.75 -7.37 12.82
C CYS A 214 -13.40 -6.51 13.91
N GLY A 215 -14.67 -6.16 13.74
CA GLY A 215 -15.47 -5.40 14.70
C GLY A 215 -15.12 -3.91 14.78
N THR A 216 -15.45 -3.31 15.92
CA THR A 216 -15.28 -1.88 16.18
C THR A 216 -13.82 -1.49 16.36
N GLY A 217 -13.43 -0.38 15.76
CA GLY A 217 -12.10 0.19 15.83
C GLY A 217 -11.95 1.36 14.85
N GLU A 218 -10.73 1.71 14.52
CA GLU A 218 -10.43 2.87 13.67
C GLU A 218 -9.49 2.49 12.52
N LEU A 219 -9.87 2.93 11.31
CA LEU A 219 -9.00 2.93 10.14
C LEU A 219 -8.52 4.35 9.86
N TYR A 220 -7.27 4.48 9.48
CA TYR A 220 -6.63 5.76 9.19
C TYR A 220 -6.29 5.80 7.70
N LEU A 221 -6.91 6.71 6.96
CA LEU A 221 -6.66 6.90 5.53
C LEU A 221 -5.95 8.23 5.30
N PHE A 222 -4.70 8.16 4.85
CA PHE A 222 -3.97 9.33 4.38
C PHE A 222 -4.48 9.74 2.99
N CYS A 223 -4.78 11.03 2.83
CA CYS A 223 -5.18 11.64 1.57
C CYS A 223 -4.77 13.13 1.56
N LEU A 224 -4.26 13.61 0.42
CA LEU A 224 -3.97 15.04 0.29
C LEU A 224 -5.26 15.87 0.28
N ASP A 225 -6.33 15.37 -0.34
CA ASP A 225 -7.65 16.00 -0.39
C ASP A 225 -8.60 15.39 0.67
N ALA A 226 -8.10 15.13 1.89
CA ALA A 226 -8.87 14.44 2.92
C ALA A 226 -10.14 15.20 3.34
N ASP A 227 -10.15 16.52 3.25
CA ASP A 227 -11.31 17.39 3.50
C ASP A 227 -12.45 17.11 2.51
N LYS A 228 -12.16 17.07 1.22
CA LYS A 228 -13.13 16.73 0.17
C LYS A 228 -13.57 15.28 0.27
N LEU A 229 -12.62 14.38 0.59
CA LEU A 229 -12.93 12.98 0.87
C LEU A 229 -13.93 12.86 2.02
N LEU A 230 -13.72 13.55 3.13
CA LEU A 230 -14.64 13.53 4.27
C LEU A 230 -16.03 14.03 3.86
N GLN A 231 -16.11 15.12 3.09
CA GLN A 231 -17.40 15.63 2.60
C GLN A 231 -18.14 14.60 1.76
N ASP A 232 -17.45 13.94 0.82
CA ASP A 232 -18.06 12.89 0.00
C ASP A 232 -18.47 11.66 0.85
N LEU A 233 -17.65 11.24 1.82
CA LEU A 233 -17.98 10.13 2.74
C LEU A 233 -19.23 10.41 3.56
N VAL A 234 -19.33 11.61 4.14
CA VAL A 234 -20.49 12.02 4.94
C VAL A 234 -21.73 12.18 4.05
N THR A 235 -21.60 12.74 2.86
CA THR A 235 -22.72 12.94 1.94
C THR A 235 -23.28 11.62 1.44
N GLN A 236 -22.41 10.73 0.96
CA GLN A 236 -22.80 9.43 0.40
C GLN A 236 -23.24 8.44 1.50
N GLY A 237 -22.59 8.45 2.65
CA GLY A 237 -22.95 7.59 3.80
C GLY A 237 -24.27 7.98 4.47
N ARG A 238 -24.76 9.21 4.24
CA ARG A 238 -26.11 9.67 4.64
C ARG A 238 -27.17 9.42 3.57
N GLY A 239 -26.82 8.75 2.46
CA GLY A 239 -27.70 8.45 1.33
C GLY A 239 -29.05 7.88 1.77
N PRO A 240 -30.09 8.04 0.93
CA PRO A 240 -31.49 7.93 1.33
C PRO A 240 -31.69 6.65 2.14
N LYS A 241 -32.23 6.78 3.37
CA LYS A 241 -32.58 5.65 4.23
C LYS A 241 -33.49 4.72 3.43
N TYR A 242 -32.89 3.74 2.76
CA TYR A 242 -33.60 2.79 1.92
C TYR A 242 -34.46 1.96 2.87
N ARG A 243 -35.73 2.36 3.01
CA ARG A 243 -36.78 1.46 3.49
C ARG A 243 -36.69 0.24 2.58
N GLN A 244 -36.45 -0.92 3.18
CA GLN A 244 -36.32 -2.20 2.50
C GLN A 244 -37.41 -2.36 1.44
N LYS A 245 -37.04 -2.22 0.17
CA LYS A 245 -37.68 -2.93 -0.92
C LYS A 245 -36.58 -3.73 -1.58
N SER A 246 -36.60 -5.03 -1.31
CA SER A 246 -35.78 -6.04 -1.98
C SER A 246 -35.97 -5.91 -3.49
N LEU A 247 -34.95 -5.41 -4.18
CA LEU A 247 -34.86 -5.51 -5.63
C LEU A 247 -33.59 -6.31 -5.96
N ASN A 248 -33.84 -7.42 -6.64
CA ASN A 248 -32.85 -8.42 -7.05
C ASN A 248 -31.65 -7.77 -7.76
N PHE A 249 -30.48 -7.98 -7.18
CA PHE A 249 -29.19 -7.72 -7.84
C PHE A 249 -28.98 -8.75 -8.95
N ASN A 250 -29.39 -8.43 -10.17
CA ASN A 250 -28.97 -9.15 -11.38
C ASN A 250 -29.04 -8.28 -12.65
N LYS A 251 -28.70 -6.99 -12.57
CA LYS A 251 -28.71 -6.12 -13.75
C LYS A 251 -27.64 -5.03 -13.80
N ILE A 252 -26.38 -5.38 -13.51
CA ILE A 252 -25.21 -4.55 -13.88
C ILE A 252 -24.17 -5.40 -14.63
N TYR A 253 -24.62 -6.25 -15.56
CA TYR A 253 -23.74 -7.02 -16.45
C TYR A 253 -24.04 -6.86 -17.95
N GLU A 254 -24.94 -5.98 -18.37
CA GLU A 254 -25.32 -5.88 -19.80
C GLU A 254 -24.91 -4.60 -20.55
N VAL A 255 -24.37 -3.57 -19.91
CA VAL A 255 -24.02 -2.32 -20.63
C VAL A 255 -22.61 -2.34 -21.26
N SER A 256 -21.93 -3.50 -21.29
CA SER A 256 -20.61 -3.65 -21.95
C SER A 256 -20.59 -4.70 -23.06
N LYS A 257 -21.76 -5.17 -23.52
CA LYS A 257 -21.85 -6.15 -24.63
C LYS A 257 -22.51 -5.66 -25.92
N GLN A 258 -22.96 -4.41 -26.00
CA GLN A 258 -23.59 -3.88 -27.23
C GLN A 258 -22.68 -3.05 -28.14
N HIS A 259 -21.36 -3.04 -27.92
CA HIS A 259 -20.45 -2.24 -28.76
C HIS A 259 -19.37 -3.04 -29.51
N ASN A 260 -19.44 -4.38 -29.54
CA ASN A 260 -18.52 -5.24 -30.30
C ASN A 260 -19.25 -6.38 -31.03
N GLU A 261 -20.36 -6.08 -31.69
CA GLU A 261 -20.89 -6.93 -32.77
C GLU A 261 -20.89 -6.13 -34.06
N LEU A 262 -19.69 -5.98 -34.63
CA LEU A 262 -19.46 -5.88 -36.07
C LEU A 262 -17.96 -6.08 -36.28
N VAL A 263 -17.63 -7.00 -37.18
CA VAL A 263 -16.30 -7.46 -37.60
C VAL A 263 -15.78 -8.72 -36.88
N GLY A 264 -15.98 -9.86 -37.55
CA GLY A 264 -14.85 -10.75 -37.85
C GLY A 264 -14.72 -12.05 -37.05
N SER A 265 -15.41 -13.09 -37.54
CA SER A 265 -15.09 -14.51 -37.38
C SER A 265 -13.61 -14.85 -37.62
N PHE A 266 -12.99 -15.66 -36.74
CA PHE A 266 -12.48 -17.02 -37.06
C PHE A 266 -11.58 -17.62 -35.94
N SER A 267 -11.73 -18.95 -35.79
CA SER A 267 -10.77 -19.97 -35.34
C SER A 267 -10.71 -20.39 -33.86
N GLN A 268 -10.62 -21.72 -33.76
CA GLN A 268 -10.72 -22.62 -32.61
C GLN A 268 -9.56 -22.52 -31.62
N GLY A 269 -9.76 -23.06 -30.42
CA GLY A 269 -8.65 -23.46 -29.55
C GLY A 269 -9.09 -23.71 -28.12
N SER A 270 -9.58 -24.92 -27.86
CA SER A 270 -9.74 -25.49 -26.52
C SER A 270 -8.46 -25.35 -25.69
N ASN A 271 -8.58 -24.88 -24.45
CA ASN A 271 -7.89 -25.51 -23.30
C ASN A 271 -8.48 -25.04 -21.96
N SER A 272 -9.09 -26.01 -21.30
CA SER A 272 -9.60 -26.00 -19.94
C SER A 272 -8.46 -25.86 -18.94
N TRP A 273 -8.48 -24.81 -18.10
CA TRP A 273 -7.82 -24.79 -16.80
C TRP A 273 -8.77 -24.17 -15.78
N SER A 274 -9.12 -25.00 -14.80
CA SER A 274 -10.07 -24.78 -13.72
C SER A 274 -9.68 -23.60 -12.82
N ILE A 275 -10.71 -22.86 -12.41
CA ILE A 275 -10.67 -21.79 -11.42
C ILE A 275 -10.41 -22.43 -10.05
N LEU A 276 -9.26 -22.14 -9.46
CA LEU A 276 -8.98 -22.48 -8.07
C LEU A 276 -9.46 -21.33 -7.19
N ASP A 277 -10.62 -21.53 -6.56
CA ASP A 277 -11.07 -20.73 -5.43
C ASP A 277 -10.07 -20.86 -4.28
N ILE A 278 -9.41 -19.76 -3.91
CA ILE A 278 -8.63 -19.68 -2.67
C ILE A 278 -9.43 -18.82 -1.69
N LYS A 279 -10.38 -19.48 -1.01
CA LYS A 279 -10.70 -19.15 0.38
C LYS A 279 -9.43 -19.42 1.19
N THR A 280 -8.87 -18.40 1.81
CA THR A 280 -7.89 -18.60 2.89
C THR A 280 -8.58 -18.29 4.19
N ASP A 281 -8.79 -19.35 4.97
CA ASP A 281 -9.29 -19.31 6.33
C ASP A 281 -8.32 -18.54 7.22
N TRP A 282 -8.86 -17.58 7.95
CA TRP A 282 -8.20 -16.90 9.06
C TRP A 282 -8.98 -17.25 10.32
N TYR A 283 -8.65 -18.37 10.94
CA TYR A 283 -9.02 -18.64 12.33
C TYR A 283 -7.90 -19.39 13.03
N VAL A 284 -7.79 -19.10 14.34
CA VAL A 284 -6.97 -19.75 15.37
C VAL A 284 -5.51 -19.26 15.47
N TYR A 285 -5.29 -18.22 16.28
CA TYR A 285 -4.50 -18.27 17.54
C TYR A 285 -4.29 -16.84 18.08
N CYS A 286 -5.26 -16.35 18.86
CA CYS A 286 -5.02 -15.30 19.87
C CYS A 286 -6.18 -15.28 20.87
N CYS A 287 -6.33 -16.38 21.60
CA CYS A 287 -6.89 -16.36 22.95
C CYS A 287 -5.92 -17.15 23.83
N ILE A 288 -5.84 -16.75 25.09
CA ILE A 288 -4.99 -17.29 26.17
C ILE A 288 -3.63 -16.58 26.30
N LEU A 289 -3.62 -15.47 27.02
CA LEU A 289 -2.77 -15.26 28.21
C LEU A 289 -3.15 -13.92 28.87
N HIS A 290 -4.20 -13.98 29.68
CA HIS A 290 -4.42 -13.10 30.83
C HIS A 290 -4.87 -14.01 31.98
N MET A 291 -3.89 -14.42 32.79
CA MET A 291 -4.03 -14.63 34.23
C MET A 291 -2.76 -14.06 34.86
#